data_AF-A0A544Y690-F1
#
_entry.id   AF-A0A544Y690-F1
#
_cell.length_a   1.000
_cell.length_b   1.000
_cell.length_c   1.000
_cell.angle_alpha   90.00
_cell.angle_beta   90.00
_cell.angle_gamma   90.00
#
_symmetry.space_group_name_H-M   'P 1'
#
loop_
_entity.id
_entity.type
_entity.pdbx_description
1 polymer ?
#
loop_
_entity_poly.entity_id
_entity_poly.type
_entity_poly.pdbx_seq_one_letter_code
_entity_poly.pdbx_strand_id
1 'polypeptide(L)' 'MHRWMSSEGHEVDVVVIEGRALLRVRHLGYHIGYCASVAEVAAHLDLADLVEVVDLPHAARGRGHG' A
#
# COMPACT_ATOMS: atom_id res chain seq x y z
N MET A 1 -4.34 7.60 2.16
CA MET A 1 -4.21 6.16 2.44
C MET A 1 -2.76 5.81 2.20
N HIS A 2 -2.07 5.18 3.16
CA HIS A 2 -0.66 4.83 2.98
C HIS A 2 -0.56 3.50 2.24
N ARG A 3 0.19 3.50 1.14
CA ARG A 3 0.47 2.32 0.32
C ARG A 3 1.96 2.30 0.03
N TRP A 4 2.56 1.12 0.03
CA TRP A 4 3.94 0.91 -0.39
C TRP A 4 3.98 -0.12 -1.51
N MET A 5 4.93 0.03 -2.42
CA MET A 5 5.16 -0.91 -3.51
C MET A 5 6.63 -1.29 -3.59
N SER A 6 6.92 -2.55 -3.92
CA SER A 6 8.27 -3.00 -4.27
C SER A 6 8.48 -2.99 -5.78
N SER A 7 9.74 -2.95 -6.22
CA SER A 7 10.15 -3.15 -7.62
C SER A 7 9.63 -4.48 -8.20
N GLU A 8 9.62 -5.53 -7.38
CA GLU A 8 9.13 -6.86 -7.75
C GLU A 8 7.59 -6.97 -7.82
N GLY A 9 6.84 -5.89 -7.57
CA GLY A 9 5.37 -5.89 -7.69
C GLY A 9 4.62 -6.38 -6.45
N HIS A 10 5.24 -6.35 -5.27
CA HIS A 10 4.52 -6.44 -4.01
C HIS A 10 3.83 -5.11 -3.71
N GLU A 11 2.65 -5.19 -3.11
CA GLU A 11 1.91 -4.05 -2.58
C GLU A 11 1.64 -4.30 -1.09
N VAL A 12 1.91 -3.29 -0.28
CA VAL A 12 1.57 -3.29 1.15
C VAL A 12 0.65 -2.10 1.42
N ASP A 13 -0.48 -2.33 2.06
CA ASP A 13 -1.38 -1.28 2.50
C ASP A 13 -1.99 -1.58 3.87
N VAL A 14 -2.35 -0.54 4.62
CA VAL A 14 -2.99 -0.70 5.93
C VAL A 14 -4.48 -0.96 5.74
N VAL A 15 -4.97 -2.03 6.36
CA VAL A 15 -6.39 -2.40 6.41
C VAL A 15 -6.86 -2.56 7.86
N VAL A 16 -8.16 -2.42 8.09
CA VAL A 16 -8.77 -2.69 9.41
C VAL A 16 -9.66 -3.92 9.30
N ILE A 17 -9.37 -4.94 10.11
CA ILE A 17 -10.15 -6.19 10.20
C ILE A 17 -10.56 -6.36 11.65
N GLU A 18 -11.87 -6.47 11.90
CA GLU A 18 -12.43 -6.62 13.25
C GLU A 18 -11.87 -5.58 14.25
N GLY A 19 -11.70 -4.33 13.80
CA GLY A 19 -11.18 -3.23 14.61
C GLY A 19 -9.66 -3.22 14.81
N ARG A 20 -8.92 -4.17 14.22
CA ARG A 20 -7.45 -4.24 14.28
C ARG A 20 -6.81 -3.77 12.99
N ALA A 21 -5.86 -2.84 13.10
CA ALA A 21 -5.04 -2.43 11.97
C ALA A 21 -4.01 -3.52 11.63
N LEU A 22 -3.98 -3.95 10.37
CA LEU A 22 -3.07 -4.95 9.84
C LEU A 22 -2.45 -4.45 8.53
N LEU A 23 -1.31 -5.04 8.15
CA LEU A 23 -0.65 -4.81 6.88
C LEU A 23 -1.12 -5.88 5.90
N ARG A 24 -1.89 -5.50 4.88
CA ARG A 24 -2.27 -6.40 3.80
C ARG A 24 -1.13 -6.46 2.79
N VAL A 25 -0.64 -7.67 2.52
CA VAL A 25 0.35 -7.92 1.47
C VAL A 25 -0.34 -8.51 0.24
N ARG A 26 -0.05 -7.94 -0.92
CA ARG A 26 -0.44 -8.45 -2.24
C ARG A 26 0.79 -8.57 -3.13
N HIS A 27 0.74 -9.45 -4.12
CA HIS A 27 1.76 -9.54 -5.15
C HIS A 27 1.08 -9.71 -6.50
N LEU A 28 1.38 -8.81 -7.43
CA LEU A 28 0.78 -8.80 -8.77
C LEU A 28 -0.77 -8.85 -8.72
N GLY A 29 -1.36 -8.13 -7.77
CA GLY A 29 -2.81 -8.09 -7.54
C GLY A 29 -3.40 -9.24 -6.71
N TYR A 30 -2.67 -10.33 -6.48
CA TYR A 30 -3.13 -11.46 -5.67
C TYR A 30 -2.89 -11.21 -4.18
N HIS A 31 -3.86 -11.56 -3.34
CA HIS A 31 -3.72 -11.47 -1.89
C HIS A 31 -2.83 -12.60 -1.35
N ILE A 32 -1.77 -12.23 -0.65
CA ILE A 32 -0.85 -13.17 0.01
C ILE A 32 -1.30 -13.39 1.46
N GLY A 33 -1.55 -12.31 2.20
CA GLY A 33 -1.94 -12.43 3.60
C GLY A 33 -2.06 -11.09 4.33
N TYR A 34 -2.42 -11.20 5.60
CA TYR A 34 -2.47 -10.10 6.55
C TYR A 34 -1.37 -10.29 7.59
N CYS A 35 -0.54 -9.27 7.76
CA CYS A 35 0.57 -9.25 8.68
C CYS A 35 0.26 -8.31 9.86
N ALA A 36 0.52 -8.75 11.08
CA ALA A 36 0.40 -7.95 12.29
C ALA A 36 1.67 -7.15 12.60
N SER A 37 2.79 -7.45 11.93
CA SER A 37 4.08 -6.82 12.18
C SER A 37 4.91 -6.64 10.92
N VAL A 38 5.91 -5.76 10.99
CA VAL A 38 6.90 -5.55 9.91
C VAL A 38 7.74 -6.82 9.67
N ALA A 39 8.02 -7.60 10.72
CA ALA A 39 8.77 -8.85 10.60
C ALA A 39 8.01 -9.90 9.77
N GLU A 40 6.68 -9.96 9.90
CA GLU A 40 5.85 -10.83 9.05
C GLU A 40 5.82 -10.34 7.60
N VAL A 41 5.82 -9.02 7.35
CA VAL A 41 5.95 -8.49 5.98
C VAL A 41 7.30 -8.85 5.37
N ALA A 42 8.38 -8.77 6.15
CA ALA A 42 9.73 -9.14 5.70
C ALA A 42 9.88 -10.63 5.33
N ALA A 43 8.95 -11.49 5.75
CA ALA A 43 8.91 -12.88 5.31
C ALA A 43 8.43 -13.04 3.85
N HIS A 44 7.83 -12.00 3.27
CA HIS A 44 7.28 -12.00 1.91
C HIS A 44 8.11 -11.20 0.91
N LEU A 45 8.86 -10.19 1.35
CA LEU A 45 9.60 -9.27 0.47
C LEU A 45 10.78 -8.62 1.18
N ASP A 46 11.73 -8.05 0.42
CA ASP A 46 12.78 -7.21 0.97
C ASP A 46 12.23 -5.81 1.29
N LEU A 47 12.30 -5.43 2.57
CA LEU A 47 11.82 -4.13 3.03
C LEU A 47 12.59 -2.96 2.41
N ALA A 48 13.85 -3.19 2.01
CA ALA A 48 14.68 -2.16 1.40
C ALA A 48 14.13 -1.70 0.03
N ASP A 49 13.32 -2.53 -0.62
CA ASP A 49 12.73 -2.25 -1.93
C ASP A 49 11.38 -1.51 -1.84
N LEU A 50 10.82 -1.32 -0.64
CA LEU A 50 9.53 -0.65 -0.49
C LEU A 50 9.65 0.86 -0.65
N VAL A 51 8.84 1.39 -1.56
CA VAL A 51 8.66 2.82 -1.78
C VAL A 51 7.22 3.20 -1.44
N GLU A 52 7.03 4.25 -0.64
CA GLU A 52 5.70 4.79 -0.37
C GLU A 52 5.12 5.42 -1.63
N VAL A 53 3.89 5.07 -1.96
CA VAL A 53 3.14 5.58 -3.09
C VAL A 53 1.97 6.40 -2.56
N VAL A 54 1.97 7.67 -2.94
CA VAL A 54 0.94 8.63 -2.58
C VAL A 54 0.15 9.01 -3.83
N ASP A 55 -1.17 9.10 -3.69
CA ASP A 55 -2.02 9.58 -4.78
C ASP A 55 -1.72 11.05 -5.04
N LEU A 56 -1.45 11.41 -6.30
CA LEU A 56 -1.32 12.80 -6.68
C LEU A 56 -2.72 13.45 -6.60
N PRO A 57 -2.88 14.55 -5.85
CA PRO A 57 -4.14 15.26 -5.83
C PRO A 57 -4.47 15.70 -7.25
N HIS A 58 -5.61 15.25 -7.78
CA HIS A 58 -6.11 15.75 -9.06
C HIS A 58 -6.41 17.24 -8.86
N ALA A 59 -5.62 18.10 -9.49
CA ALA A 59 -5.94 19.53 -9.55
C ALA A 59 -7.32 19.66 -10.20
N ALA A 60 -8.33 19.99 -9.41
CA ALA A 60 -9.64 20.36 -9.94
C ALA A 60 -9.40 21.54 -10.87
N ARG A 61 -9.42 21.29 -12.18
CA ARG A 61 -9.44 22.35 -13.19
C ARG A 61 -10.69 23.17 -12.94
N GLY A 62 -10.54 24.29 -12.23
CA GLY A 62 -11.55 25.32 -12.13
C GLY A 62 -11.87 25.82 -13.53
N ARG A 63 -12.91 25.27 -14.16
CA ARG A 63 -13.60 25.96 -15.26
C ARG A 63 -14.51 27.00 -14.63
N GLY A 64 -13.91 28.13 -14.31
CA GLY A 64 -14.60 29.38 -14.06
C GLY A 64 -13.94 30.45 -14.91
N HIS A 65 -14.42 30.66 -16.12
CA HIS A 65 -14.23 31.92 -16.82
C HIS A 65 -15.37 32.17 -17.80
N GLY A 66 -16.12 33.24 -17.49
CA GLY A 66 -16.81 34.13 -18.45
C GLY A 66 -17.96 33.54 -19.22
#